data_AF-A0A5X6MKU4-F1
#
_entry.id   AF-A0A5X6MKU4-F1
#
_cell.length_a   1.000
_cell.length_b   1.000
_cell.length_c   1.000
_cell.angle_alpha   90.00
_cell.angle_beta   90.00
_cell.angle_gamma   90.00
#
_symmetry.space_group_name_H-M   'P 1'
#
loop_
_entity.id
_entity.type
_entity.pdbx_description
1 polymer ?
#
loop_
_entity_poly.entity_id
_entity_poly.type
_entity_poly.pdbx_seq_one_letter_code
_entity_poly.pdbx_strand_id
1 'polypeptide(L)'
;MTHSSDDKNYVRAVLSYLGIDFDEADIVLSVCHCQSDELSFTCNIKAIELKNAVDLYVDSISENEIEALNRESLKSRLCYFLEVFDAVSGQYLEISGKHFATSRFEYDDVCSEVLSMSNDVSQSKGYDRDEYNRLMQVDGQVMIARFALQQFWDTHFIGLITFVSESITSSLYKAYETFSDISLACYKLSEYSYSRSINSELTLNISLKENDFCE
;
A
#
# COMPACT_ATOMS: atom_id res chain seq x y z
N MET A 1 -2.12 24.00 -19.50
CA MET A 1 -2.70 22.73 -19.01
C MET A 1 -1.55 21.76 -18.80
N THR A 2 -1.47 21.11 -17.64
CA THR A 2 -0.50 20.02 -17.41
C THR A 2 -0.78 18.87 -18.36
N HIS A 3 0.26 18.15 -18.80
CA HIS A 3 0.05 16.95 -19.59
C HIS A 3 -0.51 15.85 -18.66
N SER A 4 -1.55 15.13 -19.10
CA SER A 4 -2.18 14.07 -18.30
C SER A 4 -1.19 13.01 -17.77
N SER A 5 -0.07 12.80 -18.46
CA SER A 5 1.03 11.93 -18.01
C SER A 5 1.78 12.49 -16.81
N ASP A 6 1.98 13.80 -16.75
CA ASP A 6 2.73 14.45 -15.67
C ASP A 6 1.93 14.40 -14.36
N ASP A 7 0.62 14.60 -14.44
CA ASP A 7 -0.27 14.54 -13.28
C ASP A 7 -0.34 13.12 -12.70
N LYS A 8 -0.45 12.10 -13.56
CA LYS A 8 -0.40 10.71 -13.10
C LYS A 8 0.97 10.33 -12.55
N ASN A 9 2.06 10.81 -13.13
CA ASN A 9 3.40 10.63 -12.59
C ASN A 9 3.59 11.30 -11.22
N TYR A 10 2.95 12.44 -10.97
CA TYR A 10 2.90 13.03 -9.64
C TYR A 10 2.18 12.11 -8.64
N VAL A 11 1.02 11.55 -9.00
CA VAL A 11 0.31 10.58 -8.14
C VAL A 11 1.20 9.38 -7.83
N ARG A 12 1.86 8.80 -8.85
CA ARG A 12 2.81 7.69 -8.67
C ARG A 12 3.93 8.06 -7.70
N ALA A 13 4.55 9.22 -7.88
CA ALA A 13 5.62 9.70 -6.99
C ALA A 13 5.15 9.93 -5.55
N VAL A 14 3.90 10.37 -5.36
CA VAL A 14 3.31 10.53 -4.03
C VAL A 14 3.05 9.18 -3.36
N LEU A 15 2.76 8.13 -4.12
CA LEU A 15 2.53 6.78 -3.60
C LEU A 15 3.81 5.94 -3.49
N SER A 16 4.86 6.27 -4.25
CA SER A 16 6.07 5.43 -4.38
C SER A 16 6.87 5.29 -3.09
N TYR A 17 6.66 6.13 -2.07
CA TYR A 17 7.35 5.98 -0.78
C TYR A 17 6.99 4.66 -0.08
N LEU A 18 5.82 4.08 -0.38
CA LEU A 18 5.42 2.75 0.11
C LEU A 18 6.23 1.62 -0.55
N GLY A 19 7.01 1.94 -1.59
CA GLY A 19 7.79 1.00 -2.37
C GLY A 19 6.96 0.05 -3.22
N ILE A 20 5.71 0.42 -3.51
CA ILE A 20 4.80 -0.23 -4.45
C ILE A 20 4.88 0.53 -5.77
N ASP A 21 5.08 -0.18 -6.89
CA ASP A 21 5.08 0.43 -8.23
C ASP A 21 3.66 0.42 -8.81
N PHE A 22 3.00 1.58 -8.75
CA PHE A 22 1.68 1.76 -9.35
C PHE A 22 1.84 2.13 -10.83
N ASP A 23 1.16 1.41 -11.73
CA ASP A 23 1.16 1.75 -13.15
C ASP A 23 0.35 3.04 -13.40
N GLU A 24 0.82 3.87 -14.33
CA GLU A 24 0.08 5.04 -14.82
C GLU A 24 -1.29 4.64 -15.43
N ALA A 25 -1.33 3.47 -16.07
CA ALA A 25 -2.55 2.95 -16.69
C ALA A 25 -3.67 2.69 -15.68
N ASP A 26 -3.31 2.36 -14.43
CA ASP A 26 -4.25 2.02 -13.36
C ASP A 26 -4.86 3.25 -12.69
N ILE A 27 -4.30 4.45 -12.94
CA ILE A 27 -4.72 5.70 -12.30
C ILE A 27 -5.78 6.41 -13.13
N VAL A 28 -6.90 6.72 -12.50
CA VAL A 28 -7.96 7.59 -13.01
C VAL A 28 -7.83 8.95 -12.32
N LEU A 29 -7.70 10.02 -13.12
CA LEU A 29 -7.59 11.39 -12.63
C LEU A 29 -8.46 12.33 -13.47
N SER A 30 -9.33 13.08 -12.80
CA SER A 30 -10.17 14.13 -13.33
C SER A 30 -10.45 15.13 -12.20
N VAL A 31 -9.82 16.29 -12.21
CA VAL A 31 -10.03 17.32 -11.17
C VAL A 31 -10.29 18.67 -11.83
N CYS A 32 -11.54 19.13 -11.78
CA CYS A 32 -12.04 20.29 -12.53
C CYS A 32 -12.84 21.29 -11.67
N HIS A 33 -12.99 21.06 -10.35
CA HIS A 33 -13.97 21.80 -9.52
C HIS A 33 -15.39 21.75 -10.08
N CYS A 34 -15.70 20.69 -10.81
CA CYS A 34 -17.00 20.44 -11.40
C CYS A 34 -17.59 19.15 -10.80
N GLN A 35 -18.89 18.88 -10.99
CA GLN A 35 -19.44 17.62 -10.54
C GLN A 35 -18.72 16.49 -11.30
N SER A 36 -18.14 15.51 -10.59
CA SER A 36 -17.33 14.37 -11.08
C SER A 36 -15.81 14.45 -10.88
N ASP A 37 -15.32 15.18 -9.87
CA ASP A 37 -13.91 15.06 -9.48
C ASP A 37 -13.58 13.62 -9.03
N GLU A 38 -12.54 13.05 -9.63
CA GLU A 38 -12.07 11.69 -9.41
C GLU A 38 -10.55 11.62 -9.40
N LEU A 39 -10.01 11.09 -8.29
CA LEU A 39 -8.69 10.49 -8.23
C LEU A 39 -8.86 9.11 -7.60
N SER A 40 -8.56 8.07 -8.37
CA SER A 40 -8.65 6.67 -7.95
C SER A 40 -7.64 5.80 -8.69
N PHE A 41 -7.39 4.60 -8.16
CA PHE A 41 -6.66 3.56 -8.86
C PHE A 41 -7.14 2.18 -8.42
N THR A 42 -6.90 1.18 -9.25
CA THR A 42 -6.98 -0.24 -8.88
C THR A 42 -5.79 -0.97 -9.51
N CYS A 43 -4.98 -1.65 -8.71
CA CYS A 43 -3.83 -2.41 -9.18
C CYS A 43 -3.72 -3.76 -8.48
N ASN A 44 -2.92 -4.65 -9.07
CA ASN A 44 -2.64 -5.98 -8.54
C ASN A 44 -1.16 -6.10 -8.22
N ILE A 45 -0.82 -6.41 -6.97
CA ILE A 45 0.58 -6.55 -6.53
C ILE A 45 0.82 -7.90 -5.89
N LYS A 46 2.04 -8.41 -5.94
CA LYS A 46 2.43 -9.55 -5.11
C LYS A 46 2.58 -9.09 -3.67
N ALA A 47 2.31 -9.96 -2.69
CA ALA A 47 2.49 -9.61 -1.29
C ALA A 47 3.94 -9.22 -1.01
N ILE A 48 4.91 -9.83 -1.71
CA ILE A 48 6.32 -9.50 -1.56
C ILE A 48 6.68 -8.04 -1.86
N GLU A 49 5.87 -7.34 -2.65
CA GLU A 49 6.08 -5.93 -2.98
C GLU A 49 5.82 -5.02 -1.77
N LEU A 50 5.10 -5.50 -0.75
CA LEU A 50 4.92 -4.81 0.53
C LEU A 50 6.16 -4.83 1.42
N LYS A 51 7.27 -5.49 1.02
CA LYS A 51 8.51 -5.56 1.80
C LYS A 51 9.03 -4.18 2.21
N ASN A 52 8.93 -3.19 1.32
CA ASN A 52 9.38 -1.82 1.62
C ASN A 52 8.47 -1.14 2.65
N ALA A 53 7.16 -1.44 2.63
CA ALA A 53 6.20 -0.91 3.58
C ALA A 53 6.34 -1.54 4.99
N VAL A 54 6.95 -2.72 5.12
CA VAL A 54 7.24 -3.34 6.42
C VAL A 54 8.10 -2.43 7.29
N ASP A 55 9.11 -1.79 6.71
CA ASP A 55 10.00 -0.90 7.46
C ASP A 55 9.25 0.32 7.99
N LEU A 56 8.46 0.95 7.12
CA LEU A 56 7.62 2.09 7.47
C LEU A 56 6.59 1.73 8.55
N TYR A 57 5.99 0.55 8.45
CA TYR A 57 5.03 0.06 9.43
C TYR A 57 5.71 -0.16 10.79
N VAL A 58 6.82 -0.89 10.84
CA VAL A 58 7.53 -1.17 12.09
C VAL A 58 8.04 0.11 12.75
N ASP A 59 8.49 1.09 11.97
CA ASP A 59 8.91 2.39 12.47
C ASP A 59 7.74 3.25 12.97
N SER A 60 6.52 3.03 12.47
CA SER A 60 5.32 3.73 12.91
C SER A 60 4.75 3.25 14.24
N ILE A 61 5.06 2.01 14.65
CA ILE A 61 4.57 1.43 15.91
C ILE A 61 5.26 2.10 17.10
N SER A 62 4.48 2.49 18.11
CA SER A 62 5.03 3.18 19.28
C SER A 62 5.96 2.27 20.09
N GLU A 63 7.00 2.84 20.73
CA GLU A 63 7.96 2.06 21.54
C GLU A 63 7.29 1.23 22.65
N ASN A 64 6.16 1.69 23.17
CA ASN A 64 5.40 1.02 24.23
C ASN A 64 4.61 -0.20 23.73
N GLU A 65 4.29 -0.28 22.43
CA GLU A 65 3.61 -1.44 21.82
C GLU A 65 4.60 -2.55 21.42
N ILE A 66 5.91 -2.27 21.52
CA ILE A 66 7.03 -3.14 21.11
C ILE A 66 7.65 -3.86 22.31
N GLU A 67 7.02 -3.83 23.50
CA GLU A 67 7.62 -4.42 24.71
C GLU A 67 7.65 -5.97 24.76
N ALA A 68 7.29 -6.69 23.68
CA ALA A 68 7.43 -8.16 23.61
C ALA A 68 8.16 -8.68 22.35
N LEU A 69 8.39 -7.85 21.34
CA LEU A 69 8.98 -8.23 20.06
C LEU A 69 10.07 -7.23 19.69
N ASN A 70 11.32 -7.66 19.65
CA ASN A 70 12.40 -6.86 19.06
C ASN A 70 11.97 -6.41 17.64
N ARG A 71 12.09 -5.10 17.30
CA ARG A 71 11.71 -4.52 16.00
C ARG A 71 12.25 -5.33 14.81
N GLU A 72 13.52 -5.72 14.88
CA GLU A 72 14.16 -6.54 13.84
C GLU A 72 13.52 -7.92 13.69
N SER A 73 13.05 -8.51 14.80
CA SER A 73 12.34 -9.79 14.80
C SER A 73 10.95 -9.65 14.15
N LEU A 74 10.23 -8.57 14.45
CA LEU A 74 8.93 -8.30 13.83
C LEU A 74 9.07 -8.06 12.32
N LYS A 75 10.02 -7.21 11.92
CA LYS A 75 10.37 -6.96 10.52
C LYS A 75 10.66 -8.26 9.78
N SER A 76 11.55 -9.09 10.33
CA SER A 76 11.94 -10.36 9.71
C SER A 76 10.75 -11.32 9.59
N ARG A 77 9.88 -11.40 10.61
CA ARG A 77 8.67 -12.24 10.58
C ARG A 77 7.63 -11.76 9.58
N LEU A 78 7.44 -10.44 9.43
CA LEU A 78 6.56 -9.87 8.41
C LEU A 78 7.09 -10.18 7.02
N CYS A 79 8.37 -9.94 6.74
CA CYS A 79 8.98 -10.29 5.46
C CYS A 79 8.86 -11.79 5.15
N TYR A 80 9.16 -12.65 6.12
CA TYR A 80 8.95 -14.10 6.03
C TYR A 80 7.49 -14.42 5.69
N PHE A 81 6.54 -13.79 6.35
CA PHE A 81 5.13 -14.09 6.15
C PHE A 81 4.58 -13.58 4.81
N LEU A 82 5.13 -12.50 4.25
CA LEU A 82 4.82 -12.09 2.86
C LEU A 82 5.24 -13.16 1.85
N GLU A 83 6.34 -13.88 2.09
CA GLU A 83 6.78 -14.99 1.24
C GLU A 83 5.88 -16.22 1.40
N VAL A 84 5.47 -16.54 2.63
CA VAL A 84 4.44 -17.56 2.88
C VAL A 84 3.14 -17.20 2.17
N PHE A 85 2.72 -15.93 2.25
CA PHE A 85 1.50 -15.44 1.61
C PHE A 85 1.52 -15.66 0.09
N ASP A 86 2.59 -15.24 -0.58
CA ASP A 86 2.74 -15.44 -2.02
C ASP A 86 2.77 -16.92 -2.41
N ALA A 87 3.42 -17.76 -1.59
CA ALA A 87 3.52 -19.20 -1.83
C ALA A 87 2.17 -19.93 -1.69
N VAL A 88 1.31 -19.47 -0.77
CA VAL A 88 0.00 -20.08 -0.50
C VAL A 88 -1.06 -19.56 -1.46
N SER A 89 -1.24 -18.24 -1.54
CA SER A 89 -2.31 -17.64 -2.33
C SER A 89 -2.13 -17.89 -3.84
N GLY A 90 -0.88 -17.91 -4.32
CA GLY A 90 -0.56 -17.98 -5.75
C GLY A 90 -1.17 -16.85 -6.57
N GLN A 91 -1.69 -15.81 -5.91
CA GLN A 91 -2.49 -14.73 -6.49
C GLN A 91 -1.96 -13.37 -6.05
N TYR A 92 -2.33 -12.36 -6.80
CA TYR A 92 -2.02 -10.97 -6.49
C TYR A 92 -3.00 -10.44 -5.44
N LEU A 93 -2.52 -9.54 -4.59
CA LEU A 93 -3.34 -8.65 -3.76
C LEU A 93 -3.93 -7.58 -4.66
N GLU A 94 -5.26 -7.47 -4.71
CA GLU A 94 -5.90 -6.34 -5.37
C GLU A 94 -5.96 -5.15 -4.40
N ILE A 95 -5.42 -4.02 -4.82
CA ILE A 95 -5.44 -2.76 -4.07
C ILE A 95 -6.25 -1.76 -4.85
N SER A 96 -7.23 -1.14 -4.20
CA SER A 96 -7.96 -0.01 -4.76
C SER A 96 -7.95 1.18 -3.82
N GLY A 97 -7.85 2.38 -4.38
CA GLY A 97 -7.82 3.62 -3.62
C GLY A 97 -8.69 4.69 -4.28
N LYS A 98 -9.32 5.54 -3.46
CA LYS A 98 -10.06 6.72 -3.92
C LYS A 98 -9.88 7.87 -2.93
N HIS A 99 -9.65 9.07 -3.42
CA HIS A 99 -9.31 10.23 -2.58
C HIS A 99 -10.33 10.61 -1.47
N PHE A 100 -11.59 10.16 -1.55
CA PHE A 100 -12.60 10.35 -0.49
C PHE A 100 -13.15 9.03 0.08
N ALA A 101 -12.43 7.91 -0.10
CA ALA A 101 -12.77 6.63 0.51
C ALA A 101 -11.51 5.98 1.09
N THR A 102 -11.69 5.16 2.12
CA THR A 102 -10.60 4.32 2.62
C THR A 102 -10.17 3.35 1.53
N SER A 103 -8.86 3.27 1.30
CA SER A 103 -8.27 2.33 0.35
C SER A 103 -8.52 0.89 0.79
N ARG A 104 -8.79 0.00 -0.15
CA ARG A 104 -9.19 -1.37 0.13
C ARG A 104 -8.17 -2.36 -0.43
N PHE A 105 -7.94 -3.41 0.34
CA PHE A 105 -7.18 -4.58 -0.07
C PHE A 105 -8.16 -5.75 -0.18
N GLU A 106 -8.11 -6.48 -1.30
CA GLU A 106 -8.76 -7.79 -1.45
C GLU A 106 -7.68 -8.87 -1.45
N TYR A 107 -7.82 -9.85 -0.57
CA TYR A 107 -6.86 -10.93 -0.36
C TYR A 107 -7.51 -12.16 0.25
N ASP A 108 -6.88 -13.31 0.02
CA ASP A 108 -7.30 -14.59 0.58
C ASP A 108 -6.89 -14.72 2.06
N ASP A 109 -7.69 -15.45 2.84
CA ASP A 109 -7.36 -15.82 4.22
C ASP A 109 -6.34 -16.97 4.25
N VAL A 110 -5.10 -16.61 3.92
CA VAL A 110 -3.94 -17.52 3.91
C VAL A 110 -3.72 -18.18 5.27
N CYS A 111 -4.02 -17.46 6.37
CA CYS A 111 -3.84 -18.01 7.71
C CYS A 111 -4.76 -19.22 7.93
N SER A 112 -6.06 -19.08 7.65
CA SER A 112 -7.02 -20.18 7.75
C SER A 112 -6.66 -21.34 6.82
N GLU A 113 -6.21 -21.04 5.60
CA GLU A 113 -5.79 -22.06 4.64
C GLU A 113 -4.61 -22.88 5.16
N VAL A 114 -3.53 -22.24 5.57
CA VAL A 114 -2.34 -22.89 6.15
C VAL A 114 -2.69 -23.69 7.40
N LEU A 115 -3.52 -23.14 8.29
CA LEU A 115 -3.94 -23.84 9.50
C LEU A 115 -4.81 -25.07 9.19
N SER A 116 -5.63 -25.01 8.14
CA SER A 116 -6.47 -26.15 7.72
C SER A 116 -5.62 -27.35 7.26
N MET A 117 -4.50 -27.10 6.56
CA MET A 117 -3.55 -28.14 6.11
C MET A 117 -2.83 -28.81 7.28
N SER A 118 -2.74 -28.12 8.41
CA SER A 118 -2.06 -28.58 9.63
C SER A 118 -2.95 -29.39 10.59
N ASN A 119 -4.26 -29.45 10.35
CA ASN A 119 -5.22 -30.07 11.27
C ASN A 119 -5.40 -31.57 11.04
N ASP A 120 -5.57 -32.30 12.14
CA ASP A 120 -5.56 -33.76 12.22
C ASP A 120 -6.63 -34.46 11.37
N VAL A 121 -6.33 -35.71 11.00
CA VAL A 121 -6.88 -36.64 9.97
C VAL A 121 -8.42 -36.89 10.00
N SER A 122 -9.19 -36.17 10.82
CA SER A 122 -10.64 -36.33 10.99
C SER A 122 -11.52 -35.45 10.08
N GLN A 123 -10.94 -34.48 9.37
CA GLN A 123 -11.69 -33.65 8.41
C GLN A 123 -11.51 -34.17 6.97
N SER A 124 -12.60 -34.15 6.20
CA SER A 124 -12.72 -34.75 4.86
C SER A 124 -11.87 -34.11 3.76
N LYS A 125 -11.10 -33.07 4.07
CA LYS A 125 -10.06 -32.49 3.21
C LYS A 125 -8.73 -32.74 3.91
N GLY A 126 -7.94 -33.63 3.34
CA GLY A 126 -6.85 -34.32 4.02
C GLY A 126 -5.81 -33.41 4.64
N TYR A 127 -5.39 -33.79 5.84
CA TYR A 127 -4.15 -33.37 6.46
C TYR A 127 -2.97 -33.58 5.50
N ASP A 128 -2.31 -32.50 5.09
CA ASP A 128 -1.09 -32.55 4.28
C ASP A 128 0.03 -31.84 5.04
N ARG A 129 0.67 -32.61 5.92
CA ARG A 129 1.78 -32.14 6.76
C ARG A 129 2.98 -31.70 5.93
N ASP A 130 3.23 -32.40 4.83
CA ASP A 130 4.39 -32.15 3.99
C ASP A 130 4.19 -30.84 3.24
N GLU A 131 2.97 -30.60 2.75
CA GLU A 131 2.59 -29.32 2.15
C GLU A 131 2.59 -28.17 3.15
N TYR A 132 2.06 -28.36 4.37
CA TYR A 132 2.14 -27.36 5.44
C TYR A 132 3.60 -26.98 5.73
N ASN A 133 4.48 -27.98 5.89
CA ASN A 133 5.90 -27.74 6.14
C ASN A 133 6.55 -27.02 4.96
N ARG A 134 6.21 -27.40 3.72
CA ARG A 134 6.73 -26.76 2.50
C ARG A 134 6.34 -25.30 2.41
N LEU A 135 5.07 -24.97 2.68
CA LEU A 135 4.54 -23.59 2.59
C LEU A 135 5.06 -22.70 3.72
N MET A 136 5.21 -23.25 4.93
CA MET A 136 5.75 -22.51 6.08
C MET A 136 7.28 -22.46 6.10
N GLN A 137 7.99 -23.21 5.26
CA GLN A 137 9.44 -23.19 5.21
C GLN A 137 9.92 -22.23 4.13
N VAL A 138 10.43 -21.09 4.57
CA VAL A 138 11.04 -20.07 3.70
C VAL A 138 12.55 -20.09 3.95
N ASP A 139 13.35 -20.26 2.90
CA ASP A 139 14.82 -20.39 2.98
C ASP A 139 15.30 -21.41 4.03
N GLY A 140 14.56 -22.51 4.19
CA GLY A 140 14.87 -23.56 5.14
C GLY A 140 14.46 -23.27 6.59
N GLN A 141 13.83 -22.13 6.88
CA GLN A 141 13.48 -21.70 8.23
C GLN A 141 11.97 -21.51 8.42
N VAL A 142 11.52 -21.65 9.67
CA VAL A 142 10.14 -21.36 10.11
C VAL A 142 10.22 -20.30 11.20
N MET A 143 9.76 -19.08 10.91
CA MET A 143 9.87 -17.95 11.84
C MET A 143 8.63 -17.73 12.72
N ILE A 144 7.50 -18.32 12.35
CA ILE A 144 6.23 -18.21 13.07
C ILE A 144 5.76 -19.62 13.42
N ALA A 145 5.61 -19.89 14.72
CA ALA A 145 5.09 -21.17 15.17
C ALA A 145 3.61 -21.31 14.83
N ARG A 146 3.17 -22.52 14.49
CA ARG A 146 1.76 -22.85 14.17
C ARG A 146 0.74 -22.23 15.12
N PHE A 147 0.95 -22.36 16.43
CA PHE A 147 0.02 -21.87 17.46
C PHE A 147 -0.01 -20.35 17.59
N ALA A 148 1.00 -19.65 17.07
CA ALA A 148 1.08 -18.19 17.06
C ALA A 148 0.64 -17.59 15.72
N LEU A 149 0.37 -18.41 14.70
CA LEU A 149 0.10 -17.97 13.33
C LEU A 149 -1.15 -17.07 13.26
N GLN A 150 -2.26 -17.50 13.87
CA GLN A 150 -3.50 -16.72 13.90
C GLN A 150 -3.30 -15.37 14.59
N GLN A 151 -2.64 -15.36 15.75
CA GLN A 151 -2.36 -14.13 16.47
C GLN A 151 -1.46 -13.20 15.67
N PHE A 152 -0.43 -13.73 15.00
CA PHE A 152 0.45 -12.95 14.15
C PHE A 152 -0.30 -12.35 12.97
N TRP A 153 -1.16 -13.12 12.32
CA TRP A 153 -2.03 -12.67 11.24
C TRP A 153 -2.89 -11.49 11.70
N ASP A 154 -3.73 -11.71 12.72
CA ASP A 154 -4.71 -10.74 13.21
C ASP A 154 -4.06 -9.44 13.73
N THR A 155 -2.85 -9.53 14.28
CA THR A 155 -2.20 -8.39 14.96
C THR A 155 -1.22 -7.66 14.05
N HIS A 156 -0.33 -8.39 13.37
CA HIS A 156 0.82 -7.79 12.69
C HIS A 156 0.61 -7.73 11.18
N PHE A 157 0.11 -8.81 10.56
CA PHE A 157 -0.13 -8.80 9.13
C PHE A 157 -1.31 -7.87 8.78
N ILE A 158 -2.44 -8.01 9.47
CA ILE A 158 -3.58 -7.09 9.30
C ILE A 158 -3.19 -5.66 9.71
N GLY A 159 -2.33 -5.49 10.71
CA GLY A 159 -1.75 -4.20 11.08
C GLY A 159 -0.97 -3.55 9.94
N LEU A 160 -0.10 -4.31 9.26
CA LEU A 160 0.62 -3.85 8.06
C LEU A 160 -0.36 -3.45 6.94
N ILE A 161 -1.35 -4.29 6.63
CA ILE A 161 -2.34 -3.99 5.58
C ILE A 161 -3.12 -2.71 5.90
N THR A 162 -3.53 -2.54 7.15
CA THR A 162 -4.24 -1.34 7.62
C THR A 162 -3.35 -0.10 7.49
N PHE A 163 -2.10 -0.18 7.92
CA PHE A 163 -1.12 0.90 7.78
C PHE A 163 -0.93 1.32 6.33
N VAL A 164 -0.79 0.37 5.40
CA VAL A 164 -0.63 0.67 3.97
C VAL A 164 -1.90 1.27 3.40
N SER A 165 -3.09 0.74 3.74
CA SER A 165 -4.38 1.31 3.35
C SER A 165 -4.54 2.77 3.79
N GLU A 166 -4.23 3.08 5.04
CA GLU A 166 -4.31 4.44 5.59
C GLU A 166 -3.30 5.39 4.93
N SER A 167 -2.08 4.88 4.71
CA SER A 167 -1.01 5.59 4.00
C SER A 167 -1.40 5.98 2.58
N ILE A 168 -1.95 5.04 1.81
CA ILE A 168 -2.48 5.29 0.45
C ILE A 168 -3.60 6.32 0.52
N THR A 169 -4.56 6.13 1.44
CA THR A 169 -5.72 7.03 1.59
C THR A 169 -5.28 8.47 1.86
N SER A 170 -4.36 8.68 2.82
CA SER A 170 -3.82 10.00 3.13
C SER A 170 -3.08 10.62 1.93
N SER A 171 -2.34 9.80 1.20
CA SER A 171 -1.53 10.22 0.06
C SER A 171 -2.39 10.64 -1.14
N LEU A 172 -3.45 9.86 -1.44
CA LEU A 172 -4.43 10.21 -2.47
C LEU A 172 -5.21 11.48 -2.11
N TYR A 173 -5.61 11.64 -0.86
CA TYR A 173 -6.30 12.84 -0.39
C TYR A 173 -5.42 14.09 -0.59
N LYS A 174 -4.13 14.04 -0.21
CA LYS A 174 -3.18 15.14 -0.43
C LYS A 174 -2.92 15.42 -1.91
N ALA A 175 -2.81 14.38 -2.73
CA ALA A 175 -2.64 14.54 -4.17
C ALA A 175 -3.85 15.24 -4.79
N TYR A 176 -5.06 14.82 -4.41
CA TYR A 176 -6.30 15.48 -4.81
C TYR A 176 -6.36 16.94 -4.38
N GLU A 177 -6.07 17.27 -3.11
CA GLU A 177 -6.04 18.67 -2.64
C GLU A 177 -5.08 19.51 -3.47
N THR A 178 -3.90 18.98 -3.82
CA THR A 178 -2.93 19.67 -4.69
C THR A 178 -3.52 19.99 -6.06
N PHE A 179 -4.14 19.01 -6.73
CA PHE A 179 -4.79 19.23 -8.02
C PHE A 179 -5.98 20.18 -7.93
N SER A 180 -6.74 20.09 -6.84
CA SER A 180 -7.84 20.98 -6.54
C SER A 180 -7.32 22.42 -6.46
N ASP A 181 -6.31 22.70 -5.64
CA ASP A 181 -5.77 24.07 -5.51
C ASP A 181 -5.26 24.64 -6.84
N ILE A 182 -4.56 23.83 -7.65
CA ILE A 182 -4.09 24.22 -8.98
C ILE A 182 -5.28 24.57 -9.90
N SER A 183 -6.29 23.70 -9.94
CA SER A 183 -7.48 23.87 -10.77
C SER A 183 -8.28 25.12 -10.37
N LEU A 184 -8.38 25.40 -9.07
CA LEU A 184 -9.04 26.60 -8.56
C LEU A 184 -8.29 27.88 -8.94
N ALA A 185 -6.96 27.86 -8.86
CA ALA A 185 -6.15 29.02 -9.21
C ALA A 185 -6.19 29.31 -10.72
N CYS A 186 -6.22 28.26 -11.57
CA CYS A 186 -6.49 28.39 -12.99
C CYS A 186 -7.85 29.04 -13.25
N TYR A 187 -8.90 28.57 -12.56
CA TYR A 187 -10.26 29.12 -12.71
C TYR A 187 -10.35 30.60 -12.29
N LYS A 188 -9.63 30.99 -11.24
CA LYS A 188 -9.63 32.37 -10.71
C LYS A 188 -8.72 33.32 -11.49
N LEU A 189 -7.96 32.85 -12.48
CA LEU A 189 -6.97 33.64 -13.22
C LEU A 189 -5.98 34.37 -12.29
N SER A 190 -5.61 33.72 -11.18
CA SER A 190 -4.72 34.30 -10.17
C SER A 190 -3.35 33.64 -10.24
N GLU A 191 -2.29 34.39 -9.89
CA GLU A 191 -0.96 33.79 -9.70
C GLU A 191 -1.02 32.64 -8.69
N TYR A 192 -0.45 31.50 -9.06
CA TYR A 192 -0.33 30.33 -8.20
C TYR A 192 1.13 29.95 -8.06
N SER A 193 1.54 29.62 -6.84
CA SER A 193 2.84 29.04 -6.59
C SER A 193 2.69 27.98 -5.51
N TYR A 194 2.88 26.73 -5.90
CA TYR A 194 2.98 25.59 -5.02
C TYR A 194 4.42 25.09 -5.01
N SER A 195 4.94 24.84 -3.82
CA SER A 195 6.25 24.23 -3.63
C SER A 195 6.14 23.17 -2.56
N ARG A 196 6.58 21.95 -2.87
CA ARG A 196 6.62 20.84 -1.92
C ARG A 196 7.92 20.07 -2.07
N SER A 197 8.64 19.89 -0.96
CA SER A 197 9.74 18.92 -0.93
C SER A 197 9.17 17.51 -1.08
N ILE A 198 9.67 16.79 -2.07
CA ILE A 198 9.44 15.36 -2.25
C ILE A 198 10.45 14.60 -1.37
N ASN A 199 11.71 15.02 -1.36
CA ASN A 199 12.76 14.50 -0.47
C ASN A 199 13.84 15.58 -0.22
N SER A 200 14.96 15.20 0.40
CA SER A 200 16.07 16.12 0.72
C SER A 200 16.74 16.75 -0.50
N GLU A 201 16.56 16.19 -1.69
CA GLU A 201 17.21 16.60 -2.93
C GLU A 201 16.23 17.08 -4.00
N LEU A 202 14.94 16.77 -3.86
CA LEU A 202 13.91 17.01 -4.87
C LEU A 202 12.76 17.84 -4.31
N THR A 203 12.46 18.94 -4.99
CA THR A 203 11.32 19.82 -4.69
C THR A 203 10.46 20.00 -5.92
N LEU A 204 9.18 19.69 -5.80
CA LEU A 204 8.17 19.99 -6.82
C LEU A 204 7.78 21.47 -6.71
N ASN A 205 7.87 22.19 -7.82
CA ASN A 205 7.40 23.56 -7.92
C ASN A 205 6.39 23.67 -9.07
N ILE A 206 5.20 24.17 -8.77
CA ILE A 206 4.14 24.43 -9.75
C ILE A 206 3.84 25.92 -9.66
N SER A 207 4.15 26.67 -10.71
CA SER A 207 3.89 28.10 -10.78
C SER A 207 3.01 28.42 -11.98
N LEU A 208 2.04 29.30 -11.79
CA LEU A 208 1.13 29.78 -12.81
C LEU A 208 1.13 31.31 -12.77
N LYS A 209 1.48 31.97 -13.87
CA LYS A 209 1.58 33.43 -13.97
C LYS A 209 0.47 33.97 -14.87
N GLU A 210 0.08 35.24 -14.69
CA GLU A 210 -0.94 35.89 -15.53
C GLU A 210 -0.63 35.84 -17.04
N ASN A 211 0.66 35.86 -17.42
CA ASN A 211 1.07 35.79 -18.82
C ASN A 211 0.85 34.42 -19.47
N ASP A 212 0.65 33.35 -18.70
CA ASP A 212 0.43 32.00 -19.21
C ASP A 212 -1.01 31.80 -19.75
N PHE A 213 -1.92 32.77 -19.50
CA PHE A 213 -3.31 32.74 -19.99
C PHE A 213 -3.52 33.45 -21.34
N CYS A 214 -2.49 34.14 -21.88
CA CYS A 214 -2.59 35.00 -23.06
C CYS A 214 -1.97 34.42 -24.35
N GLU A 215 -1.72 33.11 -24.42
CA GLU A 215 -1.35 32.40 -25.65
C GLU A 215 -2.48 31.52 -26.20
#